data_AF-A0AAW4I2R6-F1
#
_entry.id   AF-A0AAW4I2R6-F1
#
_cell.length_a   1.000
_cell.length_b   1.000
_cell.length_c   1.000
_cell.angle_alpha   90.00
_cell.angle_beta   90.00
_cell.angle_gamma   90.00
#
_symmetry.space_group_name_H-M   'P 1'
#
loop_
_entity.id
_entity.type
_entity.pdbx_description
1 polymer ?
#
loop_
_entity_poly.entity_id
_entity_poly.type
_entity_poly.pdbx_seq_one_letter_code
_entity_poly.pdbx_strand_id
1 'polypeptide(L)'
;MNEPIKSGDVCVVIDGIFGANSPNIGKQVTVHGLRGEHSKYGRIWLCAGKDLVTEYGAKGNSCEFAADWLQKLPEQVIEVQSEMRAAA
;
A
#
# COMPACT_ATOMS: atom_id res chain seq x y z
N MET A 1 -17.98 -9.78 0.15
CA MET A 1 -17.34 -8.44 0.27
C MET A 1 -16.03 -8.67 1.00
N ASN A 2 -14.92 -8.20 0.43
CA ASN A 2 -13.63 -8.25 1.11
C ASN A 2 -13.65 -7.25 2.29
N GLU A 3 -12.88 -7.55 3.34
CA GLU A 3 -12.74 -6.66 4.50
C GLU A 3 -12.28 -5.25 4.05
N PRO A 4 -12.83 -4.16 4.61
CA PRO A 4 -12.35 -2.81 4.33
C PRO A 4 -10.86 -2.66 4.66
N ILE A 5 -10.16 -1.84 3.87
CA ILE A 5 -8.75 -1.50 4.10
C ILE A 5 -8.61 -0.75 5.43
N LYS A 6 -7.57 -1.09 6.20
CA LYS A 6 -7.19 -0.46 7.47
C LYS A 6 -5.67 -0.31 7.61
N SER A 7 -5.23 0.51 8.57
CA SER A 7 -3.81 0.61 8.94
C SER A 7 -3.19 -0.75 9.23
N GLY A 8 -1.97 -0.96 8.76
CA GLY A 8 -1.24 -2.22 8.85
C GLY A 8 -1.46 -3.17 7.67
N ASP A 9 -2.51 -2.97 6.88
CA ASP A 9 -2.76 -3.80 5.71
C ASP A 9 -1.65 -3.63 4.68
N VAL A 10 -1.28 -4.75 4.06
CA VAL A 10 -0.36 -4.79 2.92
C VAL A 10 -1.20 -4.90 1.66
N CYS A 11 -0.99 -3.99 0.72
CA CYS A 11 -1.76 -3.89 -0.51
C CYS A 11 -0.84 -3.84 -1.74
N VAL A 12 -1.39 -4.17 -2.90
CA VAL A 12 -0.83 -3.79 -4.20
C VAL A 12 -1.62 -2.63 -4.77
N VAL A 13 -0.93 -1.66 -5.35
CA VAL A 13 -1.56 -0.54 -6.06
C VAL A 13 -2.03 -1.03 -7.44
N ILE A 14 -3.31 -0.87 -7.74
CA ILE A 14 -3.94 -1.36 -8.98
C ILE A 14 -4.44 -0.24 -9.90
N ASP A 15 -4.51 0.99 -9.40
CA ASP A 15 -4.93 2.16 -10.17
C ASP A 15 -4.28 3.44 -9.61
N GLY A 16 -4.57 4.60 -10.19
CA GLY A 16 -4.13 5.88 -9.65
C GLY A 16 -4.71 7.09 -10.39
N ILE A 17 -4.20 8.27 -10.06
CA ILE A 17 -4.71 9.54 -10.60
C ILE A 17 -4.61 9.66 -12.13
N PHE A 18 -3.67 8.93 -12.75
CA PHE A 18 -3.48 8.87 -14.20
C PHE A 18 -4.07 7.58 -14.82
N GLY A 19 -4.98 6.92 -14.10
CA GLY A 19 -5.56 5.63 -14.50
C GLY A 19 -4.47 4.56 -14.63
N ALA A 20 -4.60 3.72 -15.66
CA ALA A 20 -3.68 2.63 -16.01
C ALA A 20 -2.21 3.06 -16.27
N ASN A 21 -1.94 4.35 -16.48
CA ASN A 21 -0.58 4.88 -16.68
C ASN A 21 0.06 5.39 -15.38
N SER A 22 -0.58 5.16 -14.22
CA SER A 22 -0.07 5.64 -12.94
C SER A 22 1.24 4.94 -12.56
N PRO A 23 2.28 5.69 -12.16
CA PRO A 23 3.65 5.18 -11.98
C PRO A 23 3.82 4.22 -10.79
N ASN A 24 2.79 4.07 -9.97
CA ASN A 24 2.81 3.21 -8.78
C ASN A 24 2.06 1.90 -8.96
N ILE A 25 1.38 1.67 -10.10
CA ILE A 25 0.67 0.42 -10.35
C ILE A 25 1.63 -0.76 -10.26
N GLY A 26 1.19 -1.82 -9.59
CA GLY A 26 1.96 -3.04 -9.33
C GLY A 26 2.89 -2.95 -8.11
N LYS A 27 3.06 -1.77 -7.50
CA LYS A 27 3.89 -1.64 -6.30
C LYS A 27 3.15 -2.14 -5.06
N GLN A 28 3.88 -2.84 -4.21
CA GLN A 28 3.42 -3.22 -2.88
C GLN A 28 3.61 -2.07 -1.91
N VAL A 29 2.57 -1.81 -1.10
CA VAL A 29 2.56 -0.75 -0.09
C VAL A 29 1.95 -1.25 1.22
N THR A 30 2.37 -0.65 2.32
CA THR A 30 1.78 -0.86 3.65
C THR A 30 0.97 0.37 4.03
N VAL A 31 -0.29 0.18 4.42
CA VAL A 31 -1.17 1.26 4.84
C VAL A 31 -0.73 1.77 6.21
N HIS A 32 -0.36 3.04 6.31
CA HIS A 32 0.05 3.65 7.56
C HIS A 32 -1.15 4.26 8.31
N GLY A 33 -1.95 5.09 7.63
CA GLY A 33 -3.00 5.84 8.31
C GLY A 33 -3.96 6.54 7.36
N LEU A 34 -5.15 6.84 7.89
CA LEU A 34 -6.16 7.61 7.18
C LEU A 34 -5.68 9.06 7.00
N ARG A 35 -5.73 9.57 5.77
CA ARG A 35 -5.48 10.99 5.48
C ARG A 35 -6.74 11.80 5.47
N GLY A 36 -7.83 11.22 4.98
CA GLY A 36 -9.13 11.87 4.94
C GLY A 36 -10.04 11.28 3.87
N GLU A 37 -11.04 12.07 3.51
CA GLU A 37 -12.06 11.75 2.51
C GLU A 37 -11.94 12.74 1.35
N HIS A 38 -11.92 12.25 0.11
CA HIS A 38 -11.93 13.06 -1.09
C HIS A 38 -13.28 12.91 -1.80
N SER A 39 -13.91 14.02 -2.16
CA SER A 39 -15.28 14.03 -2.73
C SER A 39 -15.45 13.15 -3.97
N LYS A 40 -14.38 12.97 -4.77
CA LYS A 40 -14.38 12.13 -5.98
C LYS A 40 -13.83 10.71 -5.77
N TYR A 41 -12.86 10.54 -4.87
CA TYR A 41 -12.06 9.30 -4.77
C TYR A 41 -12.33 8.55 -3.47
N GLY A 42 -13.22 9.06 -2.63
CA GLY A 42 -13.55 8.47 -1.35
C GLY A 42 -12.37 8.52 -0.38
N ARG A 43 -12.21 7.45 0.40
CA ARG A 43 -11.22 7.37 1.46
C ARG A 43 -9.79 7.35 0.92
N ILE A 44 -8.94 8.23 1.46
CA ILE A 44 -7.53 8.33 1.10
C ILE A 44 -6.63 7.82 2.23
N TRP A 45 -5.71 6.94 1.87
CA TRP A 45 -4.73 6.33 2.78
C TRP A 45 -3.33 6.83 2.51
N LEU A 46 -2.61 7.21 3.57
CA LEU A 46 -1.16 7.31 3.52
C LEU A 46 -0.59 5.90 3.53
N CYS A 47 0.20 5.57 2.53
CA CYS A 47 0.88 4.28 2.44
C CYS A 47 2.40 4.49 2.36
N ALA A 48 3.15 3.55 2.90
CA ALA A 48 4.59 3.47 2.73
C ALA A 48 4.95 2.35 1.75
N GLY A 49 6.03 2.56 1.00
CA GLY A 49 6.52 1.62 -0.01
C GLY A 49 7.82 2.10 -0.61
N LYS A 50 8.44 1.28 -1.45
CA LYS A 50 9.72 1.63 -2.09
C LYS A 50 9.50 2.39 -3.39
N ASP A 51 10.30 3.43 -3.62
CA ASP A 51 10.36 4.18 -4.89
C ASP A 51 8.98 4.68 -5.36
N LEU A 52 8.11 5.11 -4.44
CA LEU A 52 6.80 5.65 -4.76
C LEU A 52 6.96 7.01 -5.45
N VAL A 53 6.11 7.27 -6.43
CA VAL A 53 6.13 8.50 -7.23
C VAL A 53 4.84 9.27 -6.99
N THR A 54 4.92 10.53 -6.56
CA THR A 54 3.74 11.39 -6.43
C THR A 54 3.21 11.83 -7.79
N GLU A 55 2.02 12.40 -7.81
CA GLU A 55 1.40 12.98 -9.00
C GLU A 55 2.23 14.11 -9.64
N TYR A 56 3.13 14.73 -8.89
CA TYR A 56 4.06 15.76 -9.36
C TYR A 56 5.43 15.20 -9.77
N GLY A 57 5.60 13.87 -9.77
CA GLY A 57 6.84 13.21 -10.17
C GLY A 57 7.91 13.10 -9.09
N ALA A 58 7.64 13.56 -7.86
CA ALA A 58 8.57 13.42 -6.75
C ALA A 58 8.67 11.95 -6.33
N LYS A 59 9.88 11.46 -6.07
CA LYS A 59 10.13 10.10 -5.59
C LYS A 59 10.32 10.07 -4.08
N GLY A 60 9.73 9.08 -3.41
CA GLY A 60 9.86 8.93 -1.96
C GLY A 60 9.41 7.56 -1.48
N ASN A 61 9.34 7.43 -0.14
CA ASN A 61 8.97 6.17 0.52
C ASN A 61 7.53 6.17 1.04
N SER A 62 6.76 7.24 0.75
CA SER A 62 5.37 7.36 1.12
C SER A 62 4.59 8.10 0.03
N CYS A 63 3.33 7.71 -0.14
CA CYS A 63 2.40 8.34 -1.08
C CYS A 63 0.96 8.08 -0.62
N GLU A 64 0.05 8.92 -1.11
CA GLU A 64 -1.37 8.84 -0.81
C GLU A 64 -2.10 8.09 -1.92
N PHE A 65 -3.03 7.21 -1.54
CA PHE A 65 -3.80 6.40 -2.47
C PHE A 65 -5.26 6.35 -2.04
N ALA A 66 -6.18 6.40 -3.00
CA ALA A 66 -7.58 6.10 -2.75
C ALA A 66 -7.74 4.62 -2.38
N ALA A 67 -8.71 4.30 -1.51
CA ALA A 67 -8.98 2.93 -1.11
C ALA A 67 -9.26 2.01 -2.32
N ASP A 68 -10.00 2.51 -3.32
CA ASP A 68 -10.35 1.74 -4.52
C ASP A 68 -9.16 1.52 -5.47
N TRP A 69 -8.03 2.19 -5.25
CA TRP A 69 -6.79 1.98 -6.00
C TRP A 69 -5.89 0.92 -5.35
N LEU A 70 -6.31 0.36 -4.23
CA LEU A 70 -5.54 -0.59 -3.45
C LEU A 70 -6.27 -1.94 -3.43
N GLN A 71 -5.52 -3.00 -3.72
CA GLN A 71 -5.99 -4.37 -3.52
C GLN A 71 -5.23 -4.98 -2.34
N LYS A 72 -5.97 -5.32 -1.28
CA LYS A 72 -5.43 -6.01 -0.10
C LYS A 72 -4.82 -7.35 -0.52
N LEU A 73 -3.58 -7.59 -0.12
CA LEU A 73 -2.95 -8.90 -0.25
C LEU A 73 -3.39 -9.76 0.95
N PRO A 74 -3.54 -11.09 0.77
CA PRO A 74 -3.77 -11.97 1.90
C PRO A 74 -2.65 -11.79 2.92
N GLU A 75 -2.98 -11.87 4.21
CA GLU A 75 -1.95 -11.90 5.26
C GLU A 75 -0.93 -12.97 4.88
N GLN A 76 0.31 -12.53 4.63
CA GLN A 76 1.38 -13.48 4.45
C GLN A 76 1.56 -14.13 5.80
N VAL A 77 1.21 -15.42 5.89
CA VAL A 77 1.59 -16.26 7.02
C VAL A 77 3.12 -16.22 7.02
N ILE A 78 3.70 -15.36 7.84
CA ILE A 78 5.14 -15.35 8.05
C ILE A 78 5.41 -16.64 8.79
N GLU A 79 5.79 -17.68 8.04
CA GLU A 79 6.41 -18.85 8.63
C GLU A 79 7.76 -18.37 9.16
N VAL A 80 7.76 -18.02 10.44
CA VAL A 80 8.97 -17.64 11.16
C VAL A 80 9.85 -18.88 11.21
N GLN A 81 10.74 -19.00 10.22
CA GLN A 81 11.86 -19.93 10.24
C GLN A 81 12.79 -19.47 11.38
N SER A 82 12.42 -19.88 12.59
CA SER A 82 13.25 -19.77 13.78
C SER A 82 14.36 -20.81 13.66
N GLU A 83 15.38 -20.52 12.88
CA GLU A 83 16.65 -21.23 13.03
C GLU A 83 17.30 -20.75 14.33
N MET A 84 16.95 -21.46 15.42
CA MET A 84 17.87 -21.70 16.52
C MET A 84 19.24 -22.04 15.96
N ARG A 85 20.20 -21.13 16.10
CA ARG A 85 21.60 -21.54 16.31
C ARG A 85 21.93 -21.35 17.78
N ALA A 86 21.48 -22.34 18.55
CA ALA A 86 22.22 -22.78 19.71
C ALA A 86 23.44 -23.60 19.24
N ALA A 87 24.53 -23.49 20.02
CA ALA A 87 25.75 -24.29 20.00
C ALA A 87 26.67 -24.09 18.76
N ALA A 88 28.00 -23.97 18.91
CA ALA A 88 28.89 -24.34 20.00
C ALA A 88 30.11 -23.39 20.08
#